data_AF-A0A959ND76-F1
#
_entry.id   AF-A0A959ND76-F1
#
_cell.length_a   1.000
_cell.length_b   1.000
_cell.length_c   1.000
_cell.angle_alpha   90.00
_cell.angle_beta   90.00
_cell.angle_gamma   90.00
#
_symmetry.space_group_name_H-M   'P 1'
#
loop_
_entity.id
_entity.type
_entity.pdbx_description
1 polymer ?
#
loop_
_entity_poly.entity_id
_entity_poly.type
_entity_poly.pdbx_seq_one_letter_code
_entity_poly.pdbx_strand_id
1 'polypeptide(L)'
;LQFADRDAMAFENYLTSEAGGKVPPKNIETFLNENATRNNIADAISIVARKAKPKDRVYFYFAGHGDMEDLTQIENGLLLLYNSPNGNYFGMKDDVLEILDLKRYLS
;
A
#
# COMPACT_ATOMS: atom_id res chain seq x y z
N LEU A 1 13.52 -2.38 6.47
CA LEU A 1 13.99 -1.01 6.81
C LEU A 1 13.80 -0.74 8.30
N GLN A 2 14.59 0.15 8.92
CA GLN A 2 14.53 0.43 10.37
C GLN A 2 13.42 1.40 10.78
N PHE A 3 12.90 2.21 9.84
CA PHE A 3 11.98 3.34 10.17
C PHE A 3 10.69 3.37 9.36
N ALA A 4 10.48 2.43 8.44
CA ALA A 4 9.30 2.43 7.56
C ALA A 4 7.98 2.33 8.33
N ASP A 5 7.97 1.57 9.42
CA ASP A 5 6.84 1.47 10.34
C ASP A 5 6.55 2.82 11.03
N ARG A 6 7.59 3.54 11.46
CA ARG A 6 7.46 4.87 12.07
C ARG A 6 6.96 5.90 11.08
N ASP A 7 7.38 5.82 9.83
CA ASP A 7 6.91 6.71 8.77
C ASP A 7 5.41 6.51 8.50
N ALA A 8 4.94 5.25 8.45
CA ALA A 8 3.51 4.93 8.32
C ALA A 8 2.69 5.43 9.53
N MET A 9 3.18 5.21 10.75
CA MET A 9 2.52 5.73 11.96
C MET A 9 2.51 7.26 12.00
N ALA A 10 3.58 7.92 11.54
CA ALA A 10 3.64 9.38 11.48
C ALA A 10 2.59 9.92 10.49
N PHE A 11 2.37 9.25 9.37
CA PHE A 11 1.34 9.64 8.41
C PHE A 11 -0.08 9.44 8.95
N GLU A 12 -0.36 8.33 9.63
CA GLU A 12 -1.64 8.13 10.35
C GLU A 12 -1.88 9.22 11.40
N ASN A 13 -0.87 9.52 12.23
CA ASN A 13 -0.94 10.60 13.22
C ASN A 13 -1.20 11.96 12.57
N TYR A 14 -0.60 12.21 11.40
CA TYR A 14 -0.89 13.41 10.64
C TYR A 14 -2.36 13.45 10.18
N LEU A 15 -2.88 12.38 9.57
CA LEU A 15 -4.28 12.34 9.08
C LEU A 15 -5.32 12.55 10.19
N THR A 16 -5.06 12.02 11.39
CA THR A 16 -5.96 12.20 12.55
C THR A 16 -5.86 13.59 13.19
N SER A 17 -4.76 14.33 12.94
CA SER A 17 -4.55 15.68 13.45
C SER A 17 -5.47 16.72 12.81
N GLU A 18 -5.56 17.91 13.43
CA GLU A 18 -6.27 19.05 12.87
C GLU A 18 -5.71 19.49 11.51
N ALA A 19 -4.39 19.51 11.37
CA ALA A 19 -3.73 19.88 10.12
C ALA A 19 -3.96 18.87 8.99
N GLY A 20 -4.06 17.58 9.32
CA GLY A 20 -4.34 16.51 8.34
C GLY A 20 -5.83 16.29 8.04
N GLY A 21 -6.72 17.06 8.66
CA GLY A 21 -8.15 17.07 8.34
C GLY A 21 -9.03 16.23 9.26
N LYS A 22 -8.53 15.79 10.43
CA LYS A 22 -9.28 15.04 11.45
C LYS A 22 -9.98 13.80 10.87
N VAL A 23 -9.26 13.04 10.04
CA VAL A 23 -9.80 11.81 9.43
C VAL A 23 -10.24 10.86 10.55
N PRO A 24 -11.50 10.37 10.56
CA PRO A 24 -11.97 9.46 11.59
C PRO A 24 -11.11 8.18 11.62
N PRO A 25 -10.64 7.69 12.79
CA PRO A 25 -9.81 6.49 12.87
C PRO A 25 -10.43 5.26 12.21
N LYS A 26 -11.76 5.12 12.24
CA LYS A 26 -12.50 4.05 11.55
C LYS A 26 -12.38 4.05 10.01
N ASN A 27 -11.84 5.13 9.43
CA ASN A 27 -11.60 5.27 8.00
C ASN A 27 -10.10 5.12 7.65
N ILE A 28 -9.26 4.76 8.63
CA ILE A 28 -7.83 4.55 8.46
C ILE A 28 -7.54 3.08 8.75
N GLU A 29 -6.81 2.45 7.83
CA GLU A 29 -6.28 1.09 8.01
C GLU A 29 -4.77 1.19 7.88
N THR A 30 -4.04 0.73 8.90
CA THR A 30 -2.58 0.79 8.96
C THR A 30 -2.01 -0.62 9.11
N PHE A 31 -1.16 -1.02 8.16
CA PHE A 31 -0.46 -2.31 8.18
C PHE A 31 1.03 -2.09 8.40
N LEU A 32 1.56 -2.63 9.49
CA LEU A 32 2.96 -2.49 9.88
C LEU A 32 3.64 -3.86 9.91
N ASN A 33 4.95 -3.89 9.57
CA ASN A 33 5.81 -5.07 9.68
C ASN A 33 5.13 -6.33 9.11
N GLU A 34 5.00 -7.40 9.89
CA GLU A 34 4.43 -8.68 9.48
C GLU A 34 2.98 -8.63 9.00
N ASN A 35 2.26 -7.55 9.31
CA ASN A 35 0.89 -7.35 8.84
C ASN A 35 0.82 -6.66 7.48
N ALA A 36 1.92 -6.05 7.01
CA ALA A 36 2.01 -5.44 5.68
C ALA A 36 2.22 -6.53 4.61
N THR A 37 1.19 -7.35 4.40
CA THR A 37 1.15 -8.42 3.39
C THR A 37 0.22 -8.04 2.24
N ARG A 38 0.43 -8.66 1.08
CA ARG A 38 -0.34 -8.47 -0.15
C ARG A 38 -1.80 -8.75 0.07
N ASN A 39 -2.12 -9.82 0.80
CA ASN A 39 -3.50 -10.20 1.08
C ASN A 39 -4.20 -9.11 1.90
N ASN A 40 -3.61 -8.68 3.01
CA ASN A 40 -4.19 -7.64 3.87
C ASN A 40 -4.37 -6.32 3.11
N ILE A 41 -3.34 -5.90 2.37
CA ILE A 41 -3.34 -4.63 1.65
C ILE A 41 -4.32 -4.66 0.46
N ALA A 42 -4.33 -5.74 -0.34
CA ALA A 42 -5.25 -5.88 -1.47
C ALA A 42 -6.71 -5.95 -1.02
N ASP A 43 -7.01 -6.64 0.10
CA ASP A 43 -8.34 -6.67 0.68
C ASP A 43 -8.80 -5.28 1.13
N ALA A 44 -7.93 -4.53 1.80
CA ALA A 44 -8.22 -3.15 2.22
C ALA A 44 -8.47 -2.22 1.02
N ILE A 45 -7.61 -2.27 0.00
CA ILE A 45 -7.78 -1.49 -1.23
C ILE A 45 -9.11 -1.85 -1.91
N SER A 46 -9.44 -3.14 -2.03
CA SER A 46 -10.70 -3.62 -2.61
C SER A 46 -11.93 -3.13 -1.83
N ILE A 47 -11.85 -3.10 -0.49
CA ILE A 47 -12.93 -2.55 0.35
C ILE A 47 -13.09 -1.04 0.12
N VAL A 48 -11.99 -0.29 0.07
CA VAL A 48 -12.01 1.16 -0.15
C VAL A 48 -12.55 1.49 -1.55
N ALA A 49 -12.06 0.81 -2.58
CA ALA A 49 -12.50 1.01 -3.96
C ALA A 49 -14.02 0.80 -4.13
N ARG A 50 -14.58 -0.21 -3.46
CA ARG A 50 -16.04 -0.48 -3.48
C ARG A 50 -16.88 0.54 -2.70
N LYS A 51 -16.31 1.20 -1.69
CA LYS A 51 -17.02 2.15 -0.84
C LYS A 51 -16.90 3.60 -1.31
N ALA A 52 -15.81 3.94 -1.99
CA ALA A 52 -15.51 5.28 -2.44
C ALA A 52 -16.55 5.79 -3.44
N LYS A 53 -16.95 7.06 -3.29
CA LYS A 53 -17.92 7.74 -4.15
C LYS A 53 -17.26 8.94 -4.85
N PRO A 54 -17.89 9.48 -5.91
CA PRO A 54 -17.44 10.74 -6.50
C PRO A 54 -17.30 11.82 -5.41
N LYS A 55 -16.17 12.55 -5.45
CA LYS A 55 -15.75 13.58 -4.47
C LYS A 55 -15.15 13.06 -3.15
N ASP A 56 -15.12 11.75 -2.91
CA ASP A 56 -14.32 11.20 -1.81
C ASP A 56 -12.83 11.34 -2.12
N ARG A 57 -12.02 11.43 -1.06
CA ARG A 57 -10.56 11.43 -1.16
C ARG A 57 -10.00 10.19 -0.48
N VAL A 58 -9.27 9.38 -1.24
CA VAL A 58 -8.55 8.21 -0.75
C VAL A 58 -7.07 8.55 -0.68
N TYR A 59 -6.45 8.26 0.46
CA TYR A 59 -5.00 8.30 0.60
C TYR A 59 -4.48 6.87 0.62
N PHE A 60 -3.43 6.60 -0.17
CA PHE A 60 -2.63 5.40 -0.08
C PHE A 60 -1.20 5.84 0.21
N TYR A 61 -0.64 5.37 1.33
CA TYR A 61 0.72 5.69 1.76
C TYR A 61 1.50 4.40 1.95
N PHE A 62 2.73 4.39 1.45
CA PHE A 62 3.64 3.27 1.56
C PHE A 62 5.05 3.77 1.88
N ALA A 63 5.67 3.15 2.87
CA ALA A 63 7.09 3.31 3.20
C ALA A 63 7.70 1.90 3.25
N GLY A 64 8.75 1.66 2.47
CA GLY A 64 9.27 0.31 2.29
C GLY A 64 10.30 0.24 1.18
N HIS A 65 10.69 -0.99 0.82
CA HIS A 65 11.50 -1.21 -0.36
C HIS A 65 10.62 -1.19 -1.61
N GLY A 66 11.20 -0.74 -2.72
CA GLY A 66 10.64 -0.90 -4.04
C GLY A 66 11.67 -1.49 -4.98
N ASP A 67 11.19 -2.04 -6.08
CA ASP A 67 12.02 -2.58 -7.15
C ASP A 67 11.36 -2.29 -8.51
N MET A 68 12.04 -2.59 -9.61
CA MET A 68 11.46 -2.54 -10.96
C MET A 68 11.32 -3.93 -11.56
N GLU A 69 10.22 -4.15 -12.26
CA GLU A 69 10.03 -5.30 -13.12
C GLU A 69 10.92 -5.17 -14.37
N ASP A 70 11.99 -5.96 -14.40
CA ASP A 70 12.94 -5.97 -15.53
C ASP A 70 12.71 -7.15 -16.51
N LEU A 71 11.79 -8.08 -16.20
CA LEU A 71 11.61 -9.31 -16.99
C LEU A 71 10.60 -9.19 -18.13
N THR A 72 9.72 -8.18 -18.13
CA THR A 72 8.74 -7.97 -19.19
C THR A 72 9.03 -6.66 -19.94
N GLN A 73 8.42 -6.47 -21.11
CA GLN A 73 8.50 -5.18 -21.83
C GLN A 73 7.68 -4.05 -21.17
N ILE A 74 7.08 -4.32 -20.00
CA ILE A 74 6.27 -3.38 -19.25
C ILE A 74 7.11 -2.89 -18.07
N GLU A 75 7.52 -1.63 -18.10
CA GLU A 75 8.13 -0.99 -16.92
C GLU A 75 7.06 -0.84 -15.83
N ASN A 76 7.13 -1.69 -14.81
CA ASN A 76 6.21 -1.70 -13.68
C ASN A 76 7.00 -1.60 -12.37
N GLY A 77 6.64 -0.64 -11.53
CA GLY A 77 7.23 -0.52 -10.20
C GLY A 77 6.59 -1.51 -9.25
N LEU A 78 7.42 -2.11 -8.40
CA LEU A 78 7.02 -3.05 -7.37
C LEU A 78 7.17 -2.41 -6.00
N LEU A 79 6.14 -2.52 -5.17
CA LEU A 79 6.23 -2.26 -3.74
C LEU A 79 6.48 -3.60 -3.04
N LEU A 80 7.63 -3.72 -2.38
CA LEU A 80 8.03 -4.95 -1.70
C LEU A 80 7.41 -4.98 -0.30
N LEU A 81 6.53 -5.97 -0.08
CA LEU A 81 5.81 -6.17 1.17
C LEU A 81 6.58 -7.12 2.09
N TYR A 82 6.03 -7.44 3.25
CA TYR A 82 6.79 -8.07 4.33
C TYR A 82 7.46 -9.39 3.94
N ASN A 83 6.77 -10.28 3.22
CA ASN A 83 7.30 -11.58 2.82
C ASN A 83 7.87 -11.58 1.39
N SER A 84 8.22 -10.41 0.83
CA SER A 84 8.83 -10.33 -0.49
C SER A 84 10.11 -11.18 -0.54
N PRO A 85 10.29 -12.02 -1.57
CA PRO A 85 11.55 -12.73 -1.74
C PRO A 85 12.68 -11.75 -2.05
N ASN A 86 13.94 -12.16 -1.86
CA ASN A 86 15.10 -11.37 -2.27
C ASN A 86 15.32 -11.51 -3.79
N GLY A 87 14.47 -10.86 -4.59
CA GLY A 87 14.47 -10.95 -6.06
C GLY A 87 13.52 -12.03 -6.61
N ASN A 88 13.38 -12.05 -7.95
CA ASN A 88 12.49 -12.95 -8.69
C ASN A 88 11.02 -12.89 -8.25
N TYR A 89 10.42 -11.69 -8.30
CA TYR A 89 9.10 -11.36 -7.76
C TYR A 89 7.87 -11.83 -8.58
N PHE A 90 8.05 -12.78 -9.50
CA PHE A 90 7.00 -13.21 -10.46
C PHE A 90 6.38 -14.56 -10.09
N GLY A 91 6.65 -15.07 -8.89
CA GLY A 91 5.93 -16.17 -8.31
C GLY A 91 4.51 -15.78 -7.94
N MET A 92 3.54 -16.66 -8.16
CA MET A 92 2.12 -16.45 -7.80
C MET A 92 1.89 -16.17 -6.30
N LYS A 93 2.89 -16.40 -5.44
CA LYS A 93 2.82 -16.23 -3.99
C LYS A 93 3.74 -15.12 -3.49
N ASP A 94 4.36 -14.37 -4.38
CA ASP A 94 5.31 -13.35 -3.98
C ASP A 94 4.57 -12.18 -3.37
N ASP A 95 5.06 -11.75 -2.21
CA ASP A 95 4.40 -10.75 -1.39
C ASP A 95 4.77 -9.36 -1.90
N VAL A 96 4.33 -9.05 -3.11
CA VAL A 96 4.58 -7.79 -3.83
C VAL A 96 3.28 -7.14 -4.28
N LEU A 97 3.28 -5.81 -4.31
CA LEU A 97 2.19 -5.03 -4.89
C LEU A 97 2.70 -4.25 -6.11
N GLU A 98 2.14 -4.58 -7.26
CA GLU A 98 2.44 -3.86 -8.51
C GLU A 98 1.77 -2.48 -8.51
N ILE A 99 2.49 -1.45 -8.94
CA ILE A 99 1.91 -0.10 -9.09
C ILE A 99 0.81 -0.11 -10.16
N LEU A 100 0.91 -0.96 -11.18
CA LEU A 100 -0.16 -1.13 -12.17
C LEU A 100 -1.43 -1.73 -11.56
N ASP A 101 -1.33 -2.62 -10.56
CA ASP A 101 -2.50 -3.13 -9.86
C ASP A 101 -3.22 -2.02 -9.07
N LEU A 102 -2.47 -1.10 -8.46
CA LEU A 102 -3.07 0.08 -7.81
C LEU A 102 -3.92 0.90 -8.78
N LYS A 103 -3.49 1.06 -10.04
CA LYS A 103 -4.30 1.74 -11.05
C LYS A 103 -5.58 0.97 -11.35
N ARG A 104 -5.51 -0.36 -11.47
CA ARG A 104 -6.67 -1.23 -11.76
C ARG A 104 -7.70 -1.22 -10.64
N TYR A 105 -7.26 -1.13 -9.38
CA TYR A 105 -8.17 -1.06 -8.24
C TYR A 105 -8.93 0.27 -8.15
N LEU A 106 -8.38 1.34 -8.71
CA LEU A 106 -8.89 2.70 -8.56
C LEU A 106 -9.58 3.25 -9.83
N SER A 107 -9.53 2.49 -10.93
CA SER A 107 -10.23 2.75 -12.19
C SER A 107 -11.62 2.14 -12.20
#